data_AF-A0A2N1TGD9-F1
#
_entry.id   AF-A0A2N1TGD9-F1
#
_cell.length_a   1.000
_cell.length_b   1.000
_cell.length_c   1.000
_cell.angle_alpha   90.00
_cell.angle_beta   90.00
_cell.angle_gamma   90.00
#
_symmetry.space_group_name_H-M   'P 1'
#
loop_
_entity.id
_entity.type
_entity.pdbx_description
1 polymer ?
#
loop_
_entity_poly.entity_id
_entity_poly.type
_entity_poly.pdbx_seq_one_letter_code
_entity_poly.pdbx_strand_id
1 'polypeptide(L)'
;MRCLNIMISVDDGFTTHQELLHDQTDRAWGENCCICVRVLLLQQYMKKQCDEASGRNQVDVDSARKTILIVDDIADNLQLLRSILAASYRIKIATSGEKALLLADCSDPPDLILLDVMMPGMDGYQVCSEIKKRENTKNVPVIFVTALEDATDEEKGFAVGAVDYITKPIVPAIVLARVTTHLALSQALSDLEKQNAVLSENVRLREQVERIMRHDLKTPLTAFIGIPALLKRRSDLPADVMESIRMLEKSGVKMLDMINKSMDLYRMEAGTYQAHLVPVELVNIIEQIRFELSDHLRAKSVGLLVSVNNMETSAASKFHARGEETLCYSMLANIVKNAIEACPDNKTVRVGFFEAPKPHMTVNNPGTIPFAVRDKFLQKFASHGKVGGTGLGGYSARLMAETMGGSVSFTSDENSGTTITIDFAADLPAISVEHNIADLRALVIDDNAMLLATICEILRSIGLYRIEAVKDVASATEYLSSGEPVHLIVLDWNFAAASCREFFRRVGSDAYYAKVPLLVISSEPFDEEVRAAFGAGAVKLVSKPFSPDLLLKRVEEFMERMLQLGVKG
;
A
#
# COMPACT_ATOMS: atom_id res chain seq x y z
N MET A 1 -68.23 -22.70 8.89
CA MET A 1 -68.28 -22.69 10.37
C MET A 1 -67.00 -22.08 10.89
N ARG A 2 -67.16 -20.99 11.66
CA ARG A 2 -66.21 -20.33 12.58
C ARG A 2 -64.76 -20.84 12.60
N CYS A 3 -63.83 -20.08 12.04
CA CYS A 3 -62.47 -20.03 12.60
C CYS A 3 -62.46 -18.92 13.65
N LEU A 4 -62.27 -19.35 14.89
CA LEU A 4 -62.24 -18.58 16.12
C LEU A 4 -61.07 -17.58 16.08
N ASN A 5 -61.34 -16.30 16.30
CA ASN A 5 -60.31 -15.31 16.64
C ASN A 5 -59.71 -15.70 17.99
N ILE A 6 -58.48 -16.23 18.00
CA ILE A 6 -57.68 -16.33 19.21
C ILE A 6 -56.76 -15.11 19.22
N MET A 7 -57.13 -14.11 20.01
CA MET A 7 -56.25 -13.02 20.43
C MET A 7 -55.26 -13.62 21.44
N ILE A 8 -54.00 -13.77 21.04
CA ILE A 8 -52.92 -14.00 21.99
C ILE A 8 -52.39 -12.62 22.37
N SER A 9 -52.80 -12.13 23.55
CA SER A 9 -52.13 -11.02 24.22
C SER A 9 -50.76 -11.52 24.65
N VAL A 10 -49.71 -10.88 24.14
CA VAL A 10 -48.33 -11.08 24.58
C VAL A 10 -48.03 -9.91 25.48
N ASP A 11 -48.20 -10.09 26.79
CA ASP A 11 -47.72 -9.18 27.80
C ASP A 11 -46.18 -9.24 27.88
N ASP A 12 -45.59 -8.07 28.13
CA ASP A 12 -44.15 -7.83 28.19
C ASP A 12 -43.46 -8.74 29.22
N GLY A 13 -42.68 -9.70 28.73
CA GLY A 13 -41.88 -10.59 29.58
C GLY A 13 -40.96 -11.50 28.80
N PHE A 14 -39.69 -11.11 28.69
CA PHE A 14 -38.59 -11.98 28.26
C PHE A 14 -38.49 -13.20 29.19
N THR A 15 -38.95 -14.38 28.77
CA THR A 15 -38.45 -15.68 29.27
C THR A 15 -38.87 -16.87 28.39
N THR A 16 -37.85 -17.61 27.93
CA THR A 16 -37.82 -19.05 27.60
C THR A 16 -39.14 -19.82 27.46
N HIS A 17 -39.63 -20.00 26.22
CA HIS A 17 -40.55 -21.09 25.86
C HIS A 17 -40.34 -21.54 24.40
N GLN A 18 -39.21 -22.19 24.13
CA GLN A 18 -38.98 -22.88 22.85
C GLN A 18 -39.42 -24.36 22.89
N GLU A 19 -39.64 -24.94 24.07
CA GLU A 19 -39.92 -26.38 24.23
C GLU A 19 -41.41 -26.75 24.31
N LEU A 20 -42.33 -25.78 24.54
CA LEU A 20 -43.77 -26.09 24.65
C LEU A 20 -44.53 -26.08 23.31
N LEU A 21 -43.93 -25.55 22.23
CA LEU A 21 -44.56 -25.49 20.92
C LEU A 21 -44.36 -26.75 20.08
N HIS A 22 -43.42 -27.64 20.45
CA HIS A 22 -43.16 -28.85 19.65
C HIS A 22 -44.13 -29.99 19.97
N ASP A 23 -44.65 -30.09 21.20
CA ASP A 23 -45.38 -31.28 21.65
C ASP A 23 -46.91 -31.21 21.43
N GLN A 24 -47.48 -30.03 21.15
CA GLN A 24 -48.93 -29.87 20.93
C GLN A 24 -49.35 -29.68 19.46
N THR A 25 -48.44 -29.34 18.54
CA THR A 25 -48.79 -29.16 17.12
C THR A 25 -48.76 -30.45 16.29
N ASP A 26 -48.04 -31.48 16.74
CA ASP A 26 -47.86 -32.73 15.97
C ASP A 26 -49.06 -33.69 16.05
N ARG A 27 -50.03 -33.48 16.95
CA ARG A 27 -51.15 -34.41 17.13
C ARG A 27 -52.48 -34.02 16.47
N ALA A 28 -52.59 -32.87 15.79
CA ALA A 28 -53.88 -32.43 15.28
C ALA A 28 -53.93 -31.88 13.85
N TRP A 29 -52.81 -31.56 13.20
CA TRP A 29 -52.84 -30.89 11.89
C TRP A 29 -51.73 -31.43 10.97
N GLY A 30 -52.12 -32.03 9.84
CA GLY A 30 -51.18 -32.62 8.87
C GLY A 30 -50.14 -31.63 8.33
N GLU A 31 -49.03 -32.19 7.85
CA GLU A 31 -47.74 -31.54 7.53
C GLU A 31 -47.80 -30.22 6.72
N ASN A 32 -48.88 -29.98 5.96
CA ASN A 32 -49.05 -28.75 5.18
C ASN A 32 -49.55 -27.53 5.98
N CYS A 33 -50.01 -27.67 7.22
CA CYS A 33 -50.48 -26.54 8.03
C CYS A 33 -49.35 -25.87 8.84
N CYS A 34 -48.31 -26.62 9.20
CA CYS A 34 -47.18 -26.13 9.98
C CYS A 34 -46.36 -25.08 9.20
N ILE A 35 -46.28 -25.20 7.87
CA ILE A 35 -45.62 -24.22 6.99
C ILE A 35 -46.40 -22.90 6.93
N CYS A 36 -47.74 -22.95 6.89
CA CYS A 36 -48.57 -21.73 6.79
C CYS A 36 -48.50 -20.86 8.05
N VAL A 37 -48.52 -21.47 9.24
CA VAL A 37 -48.39 -20.73 10.52
C VAL A 37 -46.98 -20.16 10.69
N ARG A 38 -45.94 -20.89 10.26
CA ARG A 38 -44.54 -20.44 10.32
C ARG A 38 -44.27 -19.28 9.34
N VAL A 39 -44.87 -19.30 8.15
CA VAL A 39 -44.78 -18.19 7.18
C VAL A 39 -45.57 -16.96 7.66
N LEU A 40 -46.74 -17.12 8.26
CA LEU A 40 -47.52 -16.01 8.83
C LEU A 40 -46.83 -15.38 10.05
N LEU A 41 -46.23 -16.18 10.92
CA LEU A 41 -45.44 -15.68 12.06
C LEU A 41 -44.13 -15.01 11.60
N LEU A 42 -43.47 -15.51 10.55
CA LEU A 42 -42.32 -14.82 9.95
C LEU A 42 -42.73 -13.51 9.26
N GLN A 43 -43.88 -13.46 8.58
CA GLN A 43 -44.39 -12.23 7.98
C GLN A 43 -44.81 -11.22 9.06
N GLN A 44 -45.42 -11.66 10.15
CA GLN A 44 -45.74 -10.79 11.29
C GLN A 44 -44.49 -10.35 12.06
N TYR A 45 -43.49 -11.23 12.23
CA TYR A 45 -42.21 -10.88 12.86
C TYR A 45 -41.40 -9.90 11.99
N MET A 46 -41.37 -10.09 10.66
CA MET A 46 -40.77 -9.16 9.72
C MET A 46 -41.53 -7.84 9.66
N LYS A 47 -42.87 -7.86 9.72
CA LYS A 47 -43.70 -6.64 9.78
C LYS A 47 -43.54 -5.91 11.10
N LYS A 48 -43.45 -6.62 12.23
CA LYS A 48 -43.20 -6.03 13.56
C LYS A 48 -41.77 -5.49 13.68
N GLN A 49 -40.77 -6.13 13.06
CA GLN A 49 -39.42 -5.59 12.90
C GLN A 49 -39.40 -4.33 12.01
N CYS A 50 -40.20 -4.30 10.93
CA CYS A 50 -40.37 -3.10 10.10
C CYS A 50 -41.14 -1.97 10.83
N ASP A 51 -42.15 -2.30 11.64
CA ASP A 51 -42.96 -1.34 12.39
C ASP A 51 -42.23 -0.85 13.65
N GLU A 52 -41.41 -1.68 14.31
CA GLU A 52 -40.52 -1.30 15.43
C GLU A 52 -39.26 -0.56 14.95
N ALA A 53 -38.77 -0.84 13.74
CA ALA A 53 -37.77 0.00 13.06
C ALA A 53 -38.36 1.34 12.58
N SER A 54 -39.66 1.38 12.29
CA SER A 54 -40.39 2.61 11.94
C SER A 54 -40.86 3.43 13.16
N GLY A 55 -40.92 2.81 14.35
CA GLY A 55 -41.39 3.44 15.59
C GLY A 55 -40.35 4.24 16.38
N ARG A 56 -39.11 4.38 15.89
CA ARG A 56 -38.03 5.13 16.58
C ARG A 56 -37.55 6.40 15.88
N ASN A 57 -38.21 6.86 14.82
CA ASN A 57 -37.90 8.15 14.22
C ASN A 57 -39.19 8.91 13.89
N GLN A 58 -39.85 9.43 14.91
CA GLN A 58 -40.55 10.71 14.77
C GLN A 58 -39.49 11.82 14.99
N VAL A 59 -38.47 11.81 14.13
CA VAL A 59 -37.67 13.02 13.88
C VAL A 59 -38.61 13.92 13.11
N ASP A 60 -38.81 15.15 13.60
CA ASP A 60 -39.59 16.20 12.95
C ASP A 60 -39.40 16.14 11.43
N VAL A 61 -40.45 15.78 10.68
CA VAL A 61 -40.41 15.71 9.21
C VAL A 61 -40.03 17.07 8.60
N ASP A 62 -40.14 18.14 9.39
CA ASP A 62 -39.76 19.50 9.06
C ASP A 62 -38.25 19.80 9.27
N SER A 63 -37.52 18.99 10.06
CA SER A 63 -36.07 19.16 10.29
C SER A 63 -35.20 18.51 9.22
N ALA A 64 -35.77 17.63 8.38
CA ALA A 64 -35.05 16.91 7.32
C ALA A 64 -35.15 17.61 5.95
N ARG A 65 -36.05 18.59 5.79
CA ARG A 65 -36.24 19.30 4.52
C ARG A 65 -35.18 20.38 4.34
N LYS A 66 -34.54 20.35 3.16
CA LYS A 66 -33.62 21.41 2.72
C LYS A 66 -34.33 22.76 2.72
N THR A 67 -33.61 23.81 3.11
CA THR A 67 -34.15 25.15 3.33
C THR A 67 -33.78 26.07 2.20
N ILE A 68 -34.77 26.73 1.61
CA ILE A 68 -34.57 27.71 0.54
C ILE A 68 -34.97 29.09 1.05
N LEU A 69 -34.08 30.07 0.92
CA LEU A 69 -34.39 31.47 1.16
C LEU A 69 -34.80 32.13 -0.15
N ILE A 70 -35.99 32.72 -0.19
CA ILE A 70 -36.53 33.46 -1.32
C ILE A 70 -36.50 34.95 -0.96
N VAL A 71 -35.92 35.76 -1.84
CA VAL A 71 -35.72 37.20 -1.64
C VAL A 71 -36.26 37.95 -2.84
N ASP A 72 -37.30 38.77 -2.64
CA ASP A 72 -37.92 39.64 -3.65
C ASP A 72 -38.72 40.72 -2.88
N ASP A 73 -38.77 41.95 -3.39
CA ASP A 73 -39.51 43.05 -2.74
C ASP A 73 -41.01 43.02 -3.09
N ILE A 74 -41.41 42.29 -4.13
CA ILE A 74 -42.79 42.14 -4.59
C ILE A 74 -43.43 40.89 -3.94
N ALA A 75 -44.48 41.11 -3.15
CA ALA A 75 -45.19 40.06 -2.41
C ALA A 75 -45.75 38.94 -3.32
N ASP A 76 -46.22 39.27 -4.52
CA ASP A 76 -46.78 38.31 -5.47
C ASP A 76 -45.71 37.30 -5.96
N ASN A 77 -44.48 37.75 -6.22
CA ASN A 77 -43.36 36.89 -6.64
C ASN A 77 -42.98 35.91 -5.51
N LEU A 78 -42.93 36.40 -4.28
CA LEU A 78 -42.67 35.60 -3.09
C LEU A 78 -43.73 34.51 -2.91
N GLN A 79 -45.01 34.85 -3.09
CA GLN A 79 -46.11 33.91 -2.94
C GLN A 79 -46.11 32.85 -4.05
N LEU A 80 -45.81 33.25 -5.29
CA LEU A 80 -45.66 32.33 -6.42
C LEU A 80 -44.52 31.34 -6.18
N LEU A 81 -43.30 31.79 -5.91
CA LEU A 81 -42.14 30.91 -5.68
C LEU A 81 -42.35 30.01 -4.45
N ARG A 82 -42.98 30.53 -3.38
CA ARG A 82 -43.37 29.71 -2.22
C ARG A 82 -44.34 28.61 -2.65
N SER A 83 -45.36 28.91 -3.44
CA SER A 83 -46.34 27.91 -3.88
C SER A 83 -45.72 26.79 -4.73
N ILE A 84 -44.67 27.10 -5.50
CA ILE A 84 -43.94 26.15 -6.33
C ILE A 84 -43.06 25.22 -5.47
N LEU A 85 -42.39 25.76 -4.44
CA LEU A 85 -41.32 25.07 -3.72
C LEU A 85 -41.71 24.51 -2.36
N ALA A 86 -42.77 25.00 -1.72
CA ALA A 86 -43.16 24.62 -0.36
C ALA A 86 -43.59 23.15 -0.21
N ALA A 87 -43.92 22.47 -1.31
CA ALA A 87 -44.23 21.04 -1.30
C ALA A 87 -43.02 20.18 -0.90
N SER A 88 -41.82 20.57 -1.37
CA SER A 88 -40.59 19.78 -1.25
C SER A 88 -39.57 20.37 -0.28
N TYR A 89 -39.63 21.67 -0.02
CA TYR A 89 -38.59 22.41 0.72
C TYR A 89 -39.16 23.27 1.84
N ARG A 90 -38.33 23.55 2.85
CA ARG A 90 -38.65 24.53 3.89
C ARG A 90 -38.31 25.92 3.35
N ILE A 91 -39.26 26.86 3.41
CA ILE A 91 -39.11 28.16 2.76
C ILE A 91 -38.91 29.28 3.79
N LYS A 92 -37.81 30.02 3.66
CA LYS A 92 -37.58 31.31 4.32
C LYS A 92 -37.82 32.43 3.33
N ILE A 93 -38.35 33.56 3.80
CA ILE A 93 -38.71 34.70 2.95
C ILE A 93 -38.06 35.98 3.49
N ALA A 94 -37.41 36.72 2.61
CA ALA A 94 -36.95 38.08 2.85
C ALA A 94 -37.58 39.03 1.81
N THR A 95 -37.94 40.23 2.28
CA THR A 95 -38.55 41.29 1.47
C THR A 95 -37.57 42.44 1.17
N SER A 96 -36.32 42.31 1.60
CA SER A 96 -35.24 43.27 1.36
C SER A 96 -33.88 42.57 1.47
N GLY A 97 -32.84 43.18 0.88
CA GLY A 97 -31.49 42.65 0.94
C GLY A 97 -30.91 42.55 2.36
N GLU A 98 -31.19 43.51 3.23
CA GLU A 98 -30.70 43.50 4.62
C GLU A 98 -31.31 42.33 5.40
N LYS A 99 -32.61 42.08 5.21
CA LYS A 99 -33.29 40.94 5.83
C LYS A 99 -32.78 39.61 5.29
N ALA A 100 -32.43 39.56 4.00
CA ALA A 100 -31.83 38.37 3.40
C ALA A 100 -30.48 38.03 4.04
N LEU A 101 -29.60 39.02 4.24
CA LEU A 101 -28.31 38.82 4.90
C LEU A 101 -28.45 38.32 6.34
N LEU A 102 -29.44 38.85 7.09
CA LEU A 102 -29.72 38.39 8.45
C LEU A 102 -30.22 36.94 8.48
N LEU A 103 -31.08 36.54 7.54
CA LEU A 103 -31.60 35.18 7.47
C LEU A 103 -30.59 34.18 6.90
N ALA A 104 -29.67 34.62 6.05
CA ALA A 104 -28.60 33.79 5.52
C ALA A 104 -27.59 33.40 6.62
N ASP A 105 -27.29 34.31 7.54
CA ASP A 105 -26.27 34.15 8.59
C ASP A 105 -26.87 33.75 9.96
N CYS A 106 -28.08 33.20 9.96
CA CYS A 106 -28.71 32.74 11.21
C CYS A 106 -28.19 31.35 11.63
N SER A 107 -28.57 30.89 12.83
CA SER A 107 -28.18 29.58 13.37
C SER A 107 -28.66 28.37 12.55
N ASP A 108 -29.52 28.62 11.57
CA ASP A 108 -30.14 27.63 10.68
C ASP A 108 -30.05 28.15 9.24
N PRO A 109 -28.86 28.13 8.61
CA PRO A 109 -28.64 28.77 7.33
C PRO A 109 -29.44 28.07 6.19
N PRO A 110 -29.79 28.79 5.12
CA PRO A 110 -30.41 28.18 3.95
C PRO A 110 -29.42 27.31 3.16
N ASP A 111 -29.93 26.24 2.56
CA ASP A 111 -29.18 25.39 1.62
C ASP A 111 -29.13 25.99 0.20
N LEU A 112 -30.03 26.92 -0.14
CA LEU A 112 -30.04 27.65 -1.42
C LEU A 112 -30.76 29.00 -1.29
N ILE A 113 -30.34 30.00 -2.05
CA ILE A 113 -30.94 31.33 -2.07
C ILE A 113 -31.45 31.66 -3.47
N LEU A 114 -32.74 31.97 -3.59
CA LEU A 114 -33.35 32.59 -4.78
C LEU A 114 -33.43 34.08 -4.53
N LEU A 115 -32.74 34.87 -5.34
CA LEU A 115 -32.51 36.29 -5.07
C LEU A 115 -32.92 37.16 -6.25
N ASP A 116 -33.90 38.03 -6.06
CA ASP A 116 -34.23 39.04 -7.05
C ASP A 116 -33.07 40.05 -7.22
N VAL A 117 -32.79 40.41 -8.47
CA VAL A 117 -31.73 41.37 -8.77
C VAL A 117 -32.19 42.80 -8.51
N MET A 118 -33.44 43.11 -8.84
CA MET A 118 -33.98 44.47 -8.91
C MET A 118 -34.78 44.83 -7.65
N MET A 119 -34.09 45.04 -6.52
CA MET A 119 -34.70 45.46 -5.26
C MET A 119 -34.34 46.91 -4.88
N PRO A 120 -35.24 47.65 -4.21
CA PRO A 120 -34.96 48.98 -3.70
C PRO A 120 -33.95 48.94 -2.53
N GLY A 121 -33.06 49.93 -2.50
CA GLY A 121 -32.02 50.04 -1.47
C GLY A 121 -30.79 49.19 -1.82
N MET A 122 -30.76 47.96 -1.32
CA MET A 122 -29.67 47.01 -1.59
C MET A 122 -30.07 46.05 -2.72
N ASP A 123 -29.34 46.09 -3.83
CA ASP A 123 -29.62 45.24 -5.00
C ASP A 123 -29.16 43.78 -4.79
N GLY A 124 -29.65 42.87 -5.64
CA GLY A 124 -29.30 41.45 -5.54
C GLY A 124 -27.80 41.17 -5.73
N TYR A 125 -27.10 41.97 -6.54
CA TYR A 125 -25.65 41.79 -6.74
C TYR A 125 -24.87 42.10 -5.46
N GLN A 126 -25.24 43.16 -4.75
CA GLN A 126 -24.67 43.55 -3.46
C GLN A 126 -24.93 42.48 -2.40
N VAL A 127 -26.17 41.98 -2.31
CA VAL A 127 -26.53 40.89 -1.38
C VAL A 127 -25.71 39.63 -1.67
N CYS A 128 -25.61 39.21 -2.94
CA CYS A 128 -24.81 38.05 -3.32
C CYS A 128 -23.32 38.24 -2.95
N SER A 129 -22.75 39.40 -3.26
CA SER A 129 -21.36 39.70 -2.91
C SER A 129 -21.12 39.59 -1.40
N GLU A 130 -22.03 40.12 -0.58
CA GLU A 130 -21.91 40.03 0.88
C GLU A 130 -22.07 38.60 1.41
N ILE A 131 -22.98 37.79 0.84
CA ILE A 131 -23.13 36.36 1.17
C ILE A 131 -21.83 35.60 0.85
N LYS A 132 -21.21 35.90 -0.29
CA LYS A 132 -19.98 35.23 -0.74
C LYS A 132 -18.72 35.63 0.02
N LYS A 133 -18.71 36.79 0.68
CA LYS A 133 -17.59 37.23 1.52
C LYS A 133 -17.52 36.54 2.89
N ARG A 134 -18.63 36.00 3.41
CA ARG A 134 -18.67 35.43 4.76
C ARG A 134 -18.38 33.93 4.76
N GLU A 135 -17.54 33.48 5.68
CA GLU A 135 -17.08 32.07 5.74
C GLU A 135 -18.23 31.06 5.93
N ASN A 136 -19.26 31.44 6.69
CA ASN A 136 -20.41 30.58 6.97
C ASN A 136 -21.41 30.48 5.80
N THR A 137 -21.45 31.48 4.90
CA THR A 137 -22.47 31.56 3.85
C THR A 137 -21.89 31.50 2.43
N LYS A 138 -20.56 31.57 2.26
CA LYS A 138 -19.92 31.60 0.94
C LYS A 138 -20.23 30.40 0.06
N ASN A 139 -20.46 29.23 0.68
CA ASN A 139 -20.74 27.99 -0.03
C ASN A 139 -22.22 27.82 -0.38
N VAL A 140 -23.11 28.69 0.10
CA VAL A 140 -24.55 28.61 -0.20
C VAL A 140 -24.78 29.04 -1.66
N PRO A 141 -25.38 28.18 -2.52
CA PRO A 141 -25.67 28.54 -3.90
C PRO A 141 -26.71 29.67 -3.96
N VAL A 142 -26.40 30.70 -4.76
CA VAL A 142 -27.29 31.84 -5.02
C VAL A 142 -27.70 31.77 -6.49
N ILE A 143 -29.00 31.66 -6.73
CA ILE A 143 -29.60 31.73 -8.06
C ILE A 143 -30.33 33.07 -8.16
N PHE A 144 -29.96 33.88 -9.14
CA PHE A 144 -30.65 35.13 -9.38
C PHE A 144 -32.02 34.90 -10.00
N VAL A 145 -32.99 35.72 -9.66
CA VAL A 145 -34.26 35.84 -10.37
C VAL A 145 -34.26 37.23 -11.00
N THR A 146 -34.40 37.34 -12.31
CA THR A 146 -34.17 38.60 -13.02
C THR A 146 -35.16 38.82 -14.16
N ALA A 147 -35.49 40.09 -14.43
CA ALA A 147 -36.19 40.52 -15.65
C ALA A 147 -35.23 40.99 -16.75
N LEU A 148 -33.93 40.97 -16.48
CA LEU A 148 -32.88 41.39 -17.42
C LEU A 148 -32.53 40.21 -18.33
N GLU A 149 -32.59 40.44 -19.64
CA GLU A 149 -32.28 39.45 -20.69
C GLU A 149 -30.93 39.72 -21.39
N ASP A 150 -30.21 40.79 -21.00
CA ASP A 150 -28.94 41.18 -21.62
C ASP A 150 -27.77 40.36 -21.05
N ALA A 151 -26.92 39.85 -21.95
CA ALA A 151 -25.74 39.04 -21.60
C ALA A 151 -24.77 39.74 -20.64
N THR A 152 -24.74 41.07 -20.63
CA THR A 152 -23.90 41.88 -19.72
C THR A 152 -24.31 41.74 -18.24
N ASP A 153 -25.58 41.50 -17.97
CA ASP A 153 -26.09 41.34 -16.59
C ASP A 153 -25.80 39.93 -16.06
N GLU A 154 -25.83 38.91 -16.92
CA GLU A 154 -25.41 37.55 -16.58
C GLU A 154 -23.92 37.48 -16.20
N GLU A 155 -23.05 38.12 -17.00
CA GLU A 155 -21.62 38.21 -16.71
C GLU A 155 -21.35 38.84 -15.35
N LYS A 156 -22.04 39.94 -15.04
CA LYS A 156 -21.93 40.61 -13.74
C LYS A 156 -22.38 39.70 -12.60
N GLY A 157 -23.46 38.92 -12.80
CA GLY A 157 -23.98 38.01 -11.81
C GLY A 157 -23.03 36.86 -11.45
N PHE A 158 -22.44 36.23 -12.47
CA PHE A 158 -21.43 35.19 -12.24
C PHE A 158 -20.16 35.75 -11.62
N ALA A 159 -19.75 36.97 -11.99
CA ALA A 159 -18.57 37.63 -11.41
C ALA A 159 -18.71 37.90 -9.90
N VAL A 160 -19.93 38.16 -9.40
CA VAL A 160 -20.19 38.32 -7.95
C VAL A 160 -20.45 36.99 -7.22
N GLY A 161 -20.41 35.85 -7.94
CA GLY A 161 -20.44 34.51 -7.37
C GLY A 161 -21.81 33.83 -7.37
N ALA A 162 -22.79 34.31 -8.14
CA ALA A 162 -24.01 33.53 -8.37
C ALA A 162 -23.70 32.26 -9.16
N VAL A 163 -24.46 31.20 -8.89
CA VAL A 163 -24.28 29.90 -9.57
C VAL A 163 -25.20 29.75 -10.78
N ASP A 164 -26.26 30.57 -10.85
CA ASP A 164 -27.23 30.52 -11.94
C ASP A 164 -28.22 31.70 -11.93
N TYR A 165 -29.11 31.76 -12.93
CA TYR A 165 -30.20 32.73 -13.02
C TYR A 165 -31.54 32.10 -13.47
N ILE A 166 -32.65 32.73 -13.14
CA ILE A 166 -34.01 32.40 -13.58
C ILE A 166 -34.63 33.67 -14.14
N THR A 167 -35.03 33.64 -15.40
CA THR A 167 -35.69 34.79 -16.05
C THR A 167 -37.16 34.89 -15.62
N LYS A 168 -37.65 36.12 -15.50
CA LYS A 168 -39.07 36.47 -15.34
C LYS A 168 -39.67 36.60 -16.75
N PRO A 169 -40.88 36.06 -17.05
CA PRO A 169 -41.84 35.46 -16.12
C PRO A 169 -41.44 34.06 -15.64
N ILE A 170 -41.75 33.79 -14.36
CA ILE A 170 -41.32 32.57 -13.67
C ILE A 170 -42.08 31.35 -14.21
N VAL A 171 -41.33 30.38 -14.75
CA VAL A 171 -41.86 29.08 -15.18
C VAL A 171 -41.60 28.02 -14.09
N PRO A 172 -42.63 27.44 -13.46
CA PRO A 172 -42.47 26.51 -12.34
C PRO A 172 -41.52 25.33 -12.60
N ALA A 173 -41.60 24.73 -13.79
CA ALA A 173 -40.74 23.62 -14.18
C ALA A 173 -39.25 23.99 -14.22
N ILE A 174 -38.92 25.21 -14.66
CA ILE A 174 -37.53 25.70 -14.74
C ILE A 174 -36.99 25.95 -13.34
N VAL A 175 -37.77 26.59 -12.47
CA VAL A 175 -37.38 26.84 -11.07
C VAL A 175 -37.07 25.52 -10.37
N LEU A 176 -37.99 24.54 -10.44
CA LEU A 176 -37.81 23.24 -9.80
C LEU A 176 -36.57 22.53 -10.33
N ALA A 177 -36.36 22.51 -11.65
CA ALA A 177 -35.19 21.87 -12.26
C ALA A 177 -33.88 22.50 -11.78
N ARG A 178 -33.76 23.84 -11.81
CA ARG A 178 -32.54 24.55 -11.39
C ARG A 178 -32.29 24.41 -9.89
N VAL A 179 -33.30 24.62 -9.05
CA VAL A 179 -33.19 24.46 -7.59
C VAL A 179 -32.75 23.04 -7.23
N THR A 180 -33.40 22.02 -7.80
CA THR A 180 -33.06 20.62 -7.53
C THR A 180 -31.63 20.32 -7.95
N THR A 181 -31.21 20.80 -9.12
CA THR A 181 -29.86 20.58 -9.66
C THR A 181 -28.79 21.20 -8.76
N HIS A 182 -28.96 22.46 -8.36
CA HIS A 182 -27.97 23.16 -7.53
C HIS A 182 -27.92 22.66 -6.09
N LEU A 183 -29.05 22.23 -5.53
CA LEU A 183 -29.06 21.55 -4.23
C LEU A 183 -28.34 20.19 -4.29
N ALA A 184 -28.58 19.39 -5.33
CA ALA A 184 -27.90 18.12 -5.53
C ALA A 184 -26.39 18.31 -5.72
N LEU A 185 -25.99 19.33 -6.49
CA LEU A 185 -24.58 19.68 -6.69
C LEU A 185 -23.90 20.12 -5.38
N SER A 186 -24.52 21.02 -4.62
CA SER A 186 -23.99 21.47 -3.34
C SER A 186 -23.82 20.31 -2.34
N GLN A 187 -24.80 19.40 -2.31
CA GLN A 187 -24.73 18.19 -1.49
C GLN A 187 -23.59 17.27 -1.92
N ALA A 188 -23.43 17.03 -3.23
CA ALA A 188 -22.36 16.20 -3.76
C ALA A 188 -20.96 16.77 -3.45
N LEU A 189 -20.78 18.10 -3.54
CA LEU A 189 -19.54 18.76 -3.18
C LEU A 189 -19.22 18.61 -1.68
N SER A 190 -20.22 18.79 -0.80
CA SER A 190 -20.05 18.59 0.64
C SER A 190 -19.70 17.14 1.00
N ASP A 191 -20.33 16.18 0.32
CA ASP A 191 -20.04 14.76 0.55
C ASP A 191 -18.65 14.37 0.05
N LEU A 192 -18.20 14.95 -1.06
CA LEU A 192 -16.84 14.77 -1.56
C LEU A 192 -15.79 15.35 -0.61
N GLU A 193 -16.03 16.54 -0.04
CA GLU A 193 -15.14 17.14 0.97
C GLU A 193 -15.01 16.25 2.22
N LYS A 194 -16.13 15.69 2.70
CA LYS A 194 -16.13 14.75 3.83
C LYS A 194 -15.35 13.47 3.49
N GLN A 195 -15.55 12.93 2.30
CA GLN A 195 -14.80 11.75 1.84
C GLN A 195 -13.30 12.03 1.75
N ASN A 196 -12.90 13.18 1.22
CA ASN A 196 -11.50 13.59 1.16
C ASN A 196 -10.89 13.77 2.56
N ALA A 197 -11.63 14.30 3.52
CA ALA A 197 -11.17 14.41 4.91
C ALA A 197 -10.94 13.03 5.53
N VAL A 198 -11.88 12.09 5.35
CA VAL A 198 -11.74 10.70 5.82
C VAL A 198 -10.57 10.00 5.14
N LEU A 199 -10.41 10.16 3.83
CA LEU A 199 -9.31 9.57 3.08
C LEU A 199 -7.96 10.11 3.56
N SER A 200 -7.86 11.43 3.77
CA SER A 200 -6.64 12.07 4.28
C SER A 200 -6.26 11.56 5.67
N GLU A 201 -7.24 11.38 6.56
CA GLU A 201 -6.97 10.81 7.89
C GLU A 201 -6.52 9.35 7.79
N ASN A 202 -7.11 8.56 6.90
CA ASN A 202 -6.67 7.18 6.65
C ASN A 202 -5.23 7.11 6.12
N VAL A 203 -4.83 8.03 5.25
CA VAL A 203 -3.43 8.16 4.78
C VAL A 203 -2.51 8.49 5.97
N ARG A 204 -2.88 9.46 6.80
CA ARG A 204 -2.10 9.83 7.99
C ARG A 204 -1.91 8.67 8.96
N LEU A 205 -2.98 7.92 9.23
CA LEU A 205 -2.93 6.73 10.08
C LEU A 205 -2.02 5.65 9.51
N ARG A 206 -2.06 5.43 8.18
CA ARG A 206 -1.18 4.50 7.48
C ARG A 206 0.30 4.88 7.63
N GLU A 207 0.64 6.15 7.41
CA GLU A 207 2.01 6.66 7.59
C GLU A 207 2.50 6.50 9.04
N GLN A 208 1.62 6.71 10.02
CA GLN A 208 1.95 6.54 11.43
C GLN A 208 2.30 5.09 11.78
N VAL A 209 1.53 4.11 11.29
CA VAL A 209 1.85 2.68 11.45
C VAL A 209 3.21 2.36 10.84
N GLU A 210 3.46 2.87 9.63
CA GLU A 210 4.71 2.65 8.91
C GLU A 210 5.92 3.22 9.66
N ARG A 211 5.77 4.41 10.27
CA ARG A 211 6.80 5.05 11.10
C ARG A 211 7.11 4.25 12.38
N ILE A 212 6.07 3.82 13.10
CA ILE A 212 6.23 3.02 14.33
C ILE A 212 7.02 1.75 14.03
N MET A 213 6.67 1.05 12.94
CA MET A 213 7.38 -0.18 12.58
C MET A 213 8.83 0.07 12.14
N ARG A 214 9.10 1.14 11.38
CA ARG A 214 10.46 1.43 10.88
C ARG A 214 11.44 1.91 11.94
N HIS A 215 11.04 2.81 12.83
CA HIS A 215 11.95 3.48 13.75
C HIS A 215 11.81 2.95 15.18
N ASP A 216 10.57 2.84 15.66
CA ASP A 216 10.32 2.60 17.08
C ASP A 216 10.48 1.12 17.46
N LEU A 217 10.24 0.20 16.52
CA LEU A 217 10.54 -1.23 16.73
C LEU A 217 11.97 -1.62 16.36
N LYS A 218 12.56 -0.99 15.33
CA LYS A 218 13.91 -1.33 14.87
C LYS A 218 14.99 -0.93 15.88
N THR A 219 14.87 0.25 16.47
CA THR A 219 15.83 0.80 17.44
C THR A 219 16.06 -0.10 18.66
N PRO A 220 15.02 -0.54 19.40
CA PRO A 220 15.23 -1.45 20.53
C PRO A 220 15.78 -2.80 20.06
N LEU A 221 15.37 -3.30 18.89
CA LEU A 221 15.89 -4.56 18.34
C LEU A 221 17.38 -4.51 17.99
N THR A 222 17.87 -3.38 17.49
CA THR A 222 19.30 -3.19 17.24
C THR A 222 20.11 -3.32 18.53
N ALA A 223 19.62 -2.77 19.65
CA ALA A 223 20.25 -2.96 20.95
C ALA A 223 20.19 -4.43 21.44
N PHE A 224 19.04 -5.09 21.24
CA PHE A 224 18.84 -6.51 21.57
C PHE A 224 19.73 -7.47 20.74
N ILE A 225 20.17 -7.07 19.55
CA ILE A 225 21.13 -7.85 18.74
C ILE A 225 22.57 -7.45 19.09
N GLY A 226 22.84 -6.16 19.24
CA GLY A 226 24.18 -5.62 19.45
C GLY A 226 24.80 -5.99 20.81
N ILE A 227 24.03 -5.93 21.90
CA ILE A 227 24.54 -6.23 23.24
C ILE A 227 24.99 -7.70 23.38
N PRO A 228 24.20 -8.71 22.96
CA PRO A 228 24.67 -10.10 22.85
C PRO A 228 25.96 -10.26 22.04
N ALA A 229 26.07 -9.58 20.89
CA ALA A 229 27.25 -9.65 20.03
C ALA A 229 28.52 -9.10 20.71
N LEU A 230 28.38 -8.05 21.53
CA LEU A 230 29.47 -7.51 22.36
C LEU A 230 29.84 -8.47 23.50
N LEU A 231 28.84 -9.07 24.17
CA LEU A 231 29.08 -10.01 25.27
C LEU A 231 29.81 -11.28 24.79
N LYS A 232 29.57 -11.77 23.58
CA LYS A 232 30.29 -12.92 22.98
C LYS A 232 31.79 -12.70 22.82
N ARG A 233 32.29 -11.45 22.84
CA ARG A 233 33.73 -11.15 22.75
C ARG A 233 34.48 -11.40 24.06
N ARG A 234 33.77 -11.62 25.16
CA ARG A 234 34.35 -11.98 26.45
C ARG A 234 34.71 -13.46 26.47
N SER A 235 35.97 -13.77 26.79
CA SER A 235 36.50 -15.13 26.88
C SER A 235 36.17 -15.83 28.20
N ASP A 236 35.60 -15.14 29.18
CA ASP A 236 35.37 -15.60 30.55
C ASP A 236 33.92 -16.03 30.85
N LEU A 237 33.09 -16.24 29.82
CA LEU A 237 31.67 -16.58 30.01
C LEU A 237 31.43 -18.09 30.12
N PRO A 238 30.63 -18.55 31.11
CA PRO A 238 30.15 -19.92 31.20
C PRO A 238 29.40 -20.40 29.94
N ALA A 239 29.47 -21.70 29.64
CA ALA A 239 28.92 -22.27 28.40
C ALA A 239 27.38 -22.15 28.28
N ASP A 240 26.67 -22.32 29.39
CA ASP A 240 25.22 -22.14 29.53
C ASP A 240 24.77 -20.69 29.29
N VAL A 241 25.57 -19.72 29.76
CA VAL A 241 25.37 -18.29 29.49
C VAL A 241 25.61 -17.98 28.02
N MET A 242 26.64 -18.58 27.41
CA MET A 242 26.95 -18.41 25.99
C MET A 242 25.84 -18.97 25.08
N GLU A 243 25.23 -20.09 25.46
CA GLU A 243 24.06 -20.66 24.77
C GLU A 243 22.85 -19.73 24.85
N SER A 244 22.57 -19.19 26.05
CA SER A 244 21.49 -18.21 26.26
C SER A 244 21.69 -16.95 25.42
N ILE A 245 22.92 -16.43 25.35
CA ILE A 245 23.27 -15.26 24.51
C ILE A 245 23.05 -15.56 23.02
N ARG A 246 23.42 -16.75 22.54
CA ARG A 246 23.15 -17.18 21.14
C ARG A 246 21.65 -17.28 20.87
N MET A 247 20.85 -17.78 21.81
CA MET A 247 19.40 -17.83 21.67
C MET A 247 18.76 -16.43 21.61
N LEU A 248 19.24 -15.48 22.43
CA LEU A 248 18.78 -14.09 22.42
C LEU A 248 19.10 -13.40 21.08
N GLU A 249 20.34 -13.53 20.61
CA GLU A 249 20.77 -12.98 19.32
C GLU A 249 19.93 -13.55 18.16
N LYS A 250 19.78 -14.88 18.11
CA LYS A 250 18.94 -15.57 17.10
C LYS A 250 17.49 -15.10 17.15
N SER A 251 16.94 -14.86 18.35
CA SER A 251 15.57 -14.38 18.52
C SER A 251 15.41 -12.92 18.08
N GLY A 252 16.41 -12.07 18.38
CA GLY A 252 16.44 -10.66 17.95
C GLY A 252 16.50 -10.52 16.43
N VAL A 253 17.42 -11.26 15.78
CA VAL A 253 17.52 -11.30 14.31
C VAL A 253 16.22 -11.78 13.68
N LYS A 254 15.63 -12.86 14.21
CA LYS A 254 14.34 -13.38 13.73
C LYS A 254 13.20 -12.36 13.86
N MET A 255 13.18 -11.55 14.92
CA MET A 255 12.16 -10.51 15.09
C MET A 255 12.36 -9.36 14.10
N LEU A 256 13.61 -8.95 13.87
CA LEU A 256 13.93 -7.93 12.88
C LEU A 256 13.54 -8.37 11.46
N ASP A 257 13.84 -9.61 11.09
CA ASP A 257 13.41 -10.21 9.83
C ASP A 257 11.89 -10.24 9.70
N MET A 258 11.17 -10.57 10.78
CA MET A 258 9.71 -10.60 10.78
C MET A 258 9.12 -9.20 10.57
N ILE A 259 9.71 -8.17 11.17
CA ILE A 259 9.30 -6.77 10.98
C ILE A 259 9.58 -6.34 9.54
N ASN A 260 10.79 -6.55 9.03
CA ASN A 260 11.15 -6.18 7.66
C ASN A 260 10.22 -6.88 6.66
N LYS A 261 9.99 -8.19 6.80
CA LYS A 261 9.05 -8.95 5.95
C LYS A 261 7.62 -8.42 6.05
N SER A 262 7.16 -8.05 7.25
CA SER A 262 5.82 -7.47 7.43
C SER A 262 5.69 -6.11 6.74
N MET A 263 6.76 -5.32 6.77
CA MET A 263 6.82 -4.02 6.08
C MET A 263 6.83 -4.18 4.56
N ASP A 264 7.61 -5.13 4.04
CA ASP A 264 7.65 -5.41 2.61
C ASP A 264 6.29 -5.91 2.11
N LEU A 265 5.66 -6.84 2.83
CA LEU A 265 4.30 -7.29 2.53
C LEU A 265 3.29 -6.15 2.55
N TYR A 266 3.34 -5.28 3.56
CA TYR A 266 2.46 -4.11 3.62
C TYR A 266 2.63 -3.19 2.41
N ARG A 267 3.88 -2.91 2.00
CA ARG A 267 4.17 -2.08 0.83
C ARG A 267 3.71 -2.74 -0.48
N MET A 268 3.82 -4.06 -0.59
CA MET A 268 3.31 -4.81 -1.73
C MET A 268 1.78 -4.74 -1.80
N GLU A 269 1.09 -4.92 -0.67
CA GLU A 269 -0.38 -4.78 -0.59
C GLU A 269 -0.86 -3.37 -0.95
N ALA A 270 -0.09 -2.36 -0.54
CA ALA A 270 -0.38 -0.97 -0.86
C ALA A 270 -0.01 -0.59 -2.31
N GLY A 271 0.64 -1.47 -3.07
CA GLY A 271 1.14 -1.20 -4.42
C GLY A 271 2.30 -0.18 -4.45
N THR A 272 2.96 0.08 -3.33
CA THR A 272 4.08 1.04 -3.20
C THR A 272 5.45 0.37 -3.18
N TYR A 273 5.49 -0.97 -3.17
CA TYR A 273 6.74 -1.71 -3.33
C TYR A 273 7.22 -1.63 -4.78
N GLN A 274 8.46 -1.21 -4.98
CA GLN A 274 9.10 -1.16 -6.29
C GLN A 274 10.14 -2.28 -6.38
N ALA A 275 9.77 -3.38 -7.04
CA ALA A 275 10.67 -4.51 -7.23
C ALA A 275 11.74 -4.19 -8.27
N HIS A 276 12.98 -4.53 -7.94
CA HIS A 276 14.10 -4.42 -8.87
C HIS A 276 14.31 -5.75 -9.60
N LEU A 277 13.75 -5.85 -10.82
CA LEU A 277 13.70 -7.10 -11.56
C LEU A 277 14.96 -7.33 -12.40
N VAL A 278 15.83 -8.22 -11.94
CA VAL A 278 17.04 -8.68 -12.64
C VAL A 278 16.92 -10.16 -13.01
N PRO A 279 17.76 -10.68 -13.94
CA PRO A 279 17.86 -12.13 -14.14
C PRO A 279 18.37 -12.81 -12.87
N VAL A 280 17.58 -13.74 -12.32
CA VAL A 280 17.91 -14.50 -11.11
C VAL A 280 18.00 -15.99 -11.49
N GLU A 281 19.08 -16.64 -11.08
CA GLU A 281 19.29 -18.08 -11.27
C GLU A 281 18.57 -18.85 -10.14
N LEU A 282 17.42 -19.45 -10.46
CA LEU A 282 16.52 -20.02 -9.45
C LEU A 282 16.96 -21.40 -8.95
N VAL A 283 17.77 -22.13 -9.72
CA VAL A 283 18.27 -23.45 -9.29
C VAL A 283 19.18 -23.27 -8.07
N ASN A 284 20.11 -22.31 -8.11
CA ASN A 284 20.98 -21.94 -6.99
C ASN A 284 20.20 -21.62 -5.72
N ILE A 285 19.11 -20.87 -5.84
CA ILE A 285 18.24 -20.53 -4.72
C ILE A 285 17.61 -21.79 -4.12
N ILE A 286 17.10 -22.72 -4.94
CA ILE A 286 16.56 -23.98 -4.45
C ILE A 286 17.64 -24.85 -3.79
N GLU A 287 18.86 -24.87 -4.32
CA GLU A 287 19.95 -25.62 -3.71
C GLU A 287 20.40 -25.03 -2.37
N GLN A 288 20.38 -23.71 -2.24
CA GLN A 288 20.57 -23.04 -0.96
C GLN A 288 19.46 -23.42 0.03
N ILE A 289 18.18 -23.36 -0.38
CA ILE A 289 17.04 -23.74 0.47
C ILE A 289 17.15 -25.21 0.88
N ARG A 290 17.56 -26.11 -0.02
CA ARG A 290 17.76 -27.53 0.28
C ARG A 290 18.82 -27.72 1.38
N PHE A 291 19.91 -26.96 1.31
CA PHE A 291 20.96 -27.01 2.32
C PHE A 291 20.46 -26.53 3.69
N GLU A 292 19.75 -25.41 3.72
CA GLU A 292 19.18 -24.83 4.95
C GLU A 292 18.10 -25.71 5.61
N LEU A 293 17.31 -26.44 4.80
CA LEU A 293 16.24 -27.32 5.27
C LEU A 293 16.70 -28.77 5.48
N SER A 294 18.01 -29.05 5.38
CA SER A 294 18.56 -30.41 5.49
C SER A 294 18.19 -31.13 6.80
N ASP A 295 18.17 -30.42 7.93
CA ASP A 295 17.75 -30.99 9.22
C ASP A 295 16.25 -31.37 9.23
N HIS A 296 15.40 -30.58 8.58
CA HIS A 296 13.97 -30.87 8.46
C HIS A 296 13.71 -32.09 7.56
N LEU A 297 14.47 -32.19 6.45
CA LEU A 297 14.43 -33.33 5.55
C LEU A 297 14.87 -34.62 6.25
N ARG A 298 15.95 -34.57 7.04
CA ARG A 298 16.45 -35.71 7.82
C ARG A 298 15.47 -36.13 8.91
N ALA A 299 14.92 -35.17 9.67
CA ALA A 299 13.99 -35.45 10.77
C ALA A 299 12.74 -36.22 10.32
N LYS A 300 12.24 -35.96 9.10
CA LYS A 300 11.09 -36.65 8.51
C LYS A 300 11.44 -37.75 7.49
N SER A 301 12.74 -37.95 7.22
CA SER A 301 13.22 -38.80 6.13
C SER A 301 12.56 -38.49 4.77
N VAL A 302 12.35 -37.20 4.50
CA VAL A 302 11.75 -36.71 3.26
C VAL A 302 12.85 -36.43 2.24
N GLY A 303 12.67 -36.91 1.01
CA GLY A 303 13.53 -36.57 -0.12
C GLY A 303 13.13 -35.24 -0.77
N LEU A 304 14.10 -34.55 -1.38
CA LEU A 304 13.85 -33.39 -2.25
C LEU A 304 14.55 -33.61 -3.59
N LEU A 305 13.77 -33.76 -4.66
CA LEU A 305 14.29 -33.92 -6.03
C LEU A 305 14.07 -32.64 -6.82
N VAL A 306 15.11 -32.18 -7.53
CA VAL A 306 15.06 -30.99 -8.38
C VAL A 306 15.29 -31.41 -9.82
N SER A 307 14.47 -30.87 -10.74
CA SER A 307 14.54 -31.18 -12.16
C SER A 307 14.32 -29.93 -13.01
N VAL A 308 14.96 -29.87 -14.17
CA VAL A 308 14.79 -28.83 -15.19
C VAL A 308 14.37 -29.52 -16.49
N ASN A 309 13.24 -29.12 -17.07
CA ASN A 309 12.64 -29.72 -18.27
C ASN A 309 12.55 -31.26 -18.19
N ASN A 310 12.09 -31.78 -17.05
CA ASN A 310 11.97 -33.21 -16.70
C ASN A 310 13.29 -34.00 -16.61
N MET A 311 14.44 -33.33 -16.61
CA MET A 311 15.75 -33.94 -16.38
C MET A 311 16.24 -33.61 -14.98
N GLU A 312 16.76 -34.59 -14.23
CA GLU A 312 17.39 -34.33 -12.94
C GLU A 312 18.54 -33.33 -13.08
N THR A 313 18.66 -32.42 -12.12
CA THR A 313 19.66 -31.36 -12.16
C THR A 313 21.08 -31.92 -12.12
N SER A 314 21.92 -31.44 -13.04
CA SER A 314 23.38 -31.60 -13.02
C SER A 314 24.05 -30.27 -12.69
N ALA A 315 25.37 -30.24 -12.48
CA ALA A 315 26.12 -28.99 -12.27
C ALA A 315 26.00 -27.96 -13.42
N ALA A 316 25.49 -28.36 -14.58
CA ALA A 316 25.27 -27.50 -15.75
C ALA A 316 23.80 -27.03 -15.89
N SER A 317 22.87 -27.54 -15.10
CA SER A 317 21.45 -27.18 -15.18
C SER A 317 21.25 -25.77 -14.63
N LYS A 318 20.72 -24.86 -15.46
CA LYS A 318 20.42 -23.48 -15.08
C LYS A 318 18.99 -23.14 -15.45
N PHE A 319 18.33 -22.34 -14.63
CA PHE A 319 17.01 -21.78 -14.91
C PHE A 319 16.97 -20.34 -14.44
N HIS A 320 16.81 -19.40 -15.37
CA HIS A 320 16.74 -17.98 -15.06
C HIS A 320 15.30 -17.47 -15.16
N ALA A 321 14.92 -16.62 -14.23
CA ALA A 321 13.68 -15.86 -14.28
C ALA A 321 13.96 -14.40 -13.90
N ARG A 322 13.12 -13.47 -14.37
CA ARG A 322 13.20 -12.08 -13.88
C ARG A 322 12.58 -11.98 -12.50
N GLY A 323 13.32 -11.41 -11.57
CA GLY A 323 12.89 -11.23 -10.19
C GLY A 323 13.88 -10.41 -9.39
N GLU A 324 13.55 -10.17 -8.13
CA GLU A 324 14.48 -9.66 -7.13
C GLU A 324 14.97 -10.86 -6.31
N GLU A 325 16.28 -11.07 -6.18
CA GLU A 325 16.85 -12.29 -5.58
C GLU A 325 16.28 -12.60 -4.18
N THR A 326 16.16 -11.57 -3.34
CA THR A 326 15.62 -11.66 -1.97
C THR A 326 14.15 -12.08 -1.96
N LEU A 327 13.34 -11.55 -2.89
CA LEU A 327 11.93 -11.91 -3.03
C LEU A 327 11.75 -13.31 -3.62
N CYS A 328 12.55 -13.68 -4.61
CA CYS A 328 12.60 -15.03 -5.16
C CYS A 328 12.95 -16.03 -4.06
N TYR A 329 14.03 -15.80 -3.31
CA TYR A 329 14.43 -16.64 -2.19
C TYR A 329 13.30 -16.76 -1.15
N SER A 330 12.72 -15.64 -0.70
CA SER A 330 11.66 -15.65 0.30
C SER A 330 10.39 -16.37 -0.17
N MET A 331 9.98 -16.17 -1.43
CA MET A 331 8.85 -16.84 -2.05
C MET A 331 9.08 -18.35 -2.13
N LEU A 332 10.22 -18.77 -2.69
CA LEU A 332 10.57 -20.17 -2.89
C LEU A 332 10.77 -20.89 -1.57
N ALA A 333 11.43 -20.26 -0.59
CA ALA A 333 11.63 -20.82 0.74
C ALA A 333 10.29 -21.07 1.45
N ASN A 334 9.34 -20.14 1.35
CA ASN A 334 8.00 -20.32 1.93
C ASN A 334 7.25 -21.51 1.31
N ILE A 335 7.29 -21.64 -0.03
CA ILE A 335 6.60 -22.71 -0.75
C ILE A 335 7.24 -24.07 -0.46
N VAL A 336 8.57 -24.19 -0.61
CA VAL A 336 9.30 -25.44 -0.42
C VAL A 336 9.23 -25.91 1.03
N LYS A 337 9.38 -24.99 1.99
CA LYS A 337 9.24 -25.33 3.41
C LYS A 337 7.84 -25.85 3.72
N ASN A 338 6.78 -25.20 3.22
CA ASN A 338 5.41 -25.66 3.41
C ASN A 338 5.20 -27.06 2.80
N ALA A 339 5.75 -27.31 1.61
CA ALA A 339 5.70 -28.61 0.94
C ALA A 339 6.39 -29.71 1.77
N ILE A 340 7.56 -29.45 2.34
CA ILE A 340 8.29 -30.39 3.21
C ILE A 340 7.53 -30.64 4.51
N GLU A 341 7.02 -29.59 5.16
CA GLU A 341 6.28 -29.72 6.41
C GLU A 341 4.99 -30.53 6.23
N ALA A 342 4.30 -30.36 5.10
CA ALA A 342 3.08 -31.09 4.75
C ALA A 342 3.35 -32.45 4.09
N CYS A 343 4.61 -32.78 3.80
CA CYS A 343 4.99 -34.08 3.24
C CYS A 343 4.86 -35.18 4.32
N PRO A 344 4.23 -36.33 3.98
CA PRO A 344 4.30 -37.53 4.81
C PRO A 344 5.74 -38.03 4.95
N ASP A 345 6.05 -38.70 6.05
CA ASP A 345 7.38 -39.25 6.29
C ASP A 345 7.77 -40.28 5.22
N ASN A 346 9.06 -40.38 4.89
CA ASN A 346 9.60 -41.29 3.86
C ASN A 346 9.07 -41.06 2.43
N LYS A 347 8.55 -39.87 2.14
CA LYS A 347 8.12 -39.46 0.80
C LYS A 347 9.05 -38.39 0.22
N THR A 348 8.87 -38.10 -1.06
CA THR A 348 9.74 -37.16 -1.79
C THR A 348 8.93 -35.98 -2.29
N VAL A 349 9.40 -34.77 -2.00
CA VAL A 349 8.94 -33.53 -2.62
C VAL A 349 9.70 -33.36 -3.95
N ARG A 350 8.99 -33.00 -5.02
CA ARG A 350 9.59 -32.78 -6.35
C ARG A 350 9.47 -31.31 -6.74
N VAL A 351 10.58 -30.72 -7.13
CA VAL A 351 10.67 -29.37 -7.69
C VAL A 351 11.01 -29.49 -9.17
N GLY A 352 10.18 -28.92 -10.03
CA GLY A 352 10.36 -28.96 -11.48
C GLY A 352 10.35 -27.57 -12.09
N PHE A 353 11.34 -27.25 -12.92
CA PHE A 353 11.41 -26.01 -13.70
C PHE A 353 11.13 -26.27 -15.17
N PHE A 354 10.36 -25.39 -15.82
CA PHE A 354 9.90 -25.56 -17.20
C PHE A 354 9.92 -24.22 -17.94
N GLU A 355 10.50 -24.20 -19.15
CA GLU A 355 10.62 -22.96 -19.94
C GLU A 355 9.40 -22.69 -20.84
N ALA A 356 8.70 -23.74 -21.30
CA ALA A 356 7.58 -23.64 -22.24
C ALA A 356 6.28 -24.20 -21.64
N PRO A 357 5.10 -23.63 -21.98
CA PRO A 357 4.85 -22.48 -22.87
C PRO A 357 5.14 -21.10 -22.24
N LYS A 358 5.37 -21.04 -20.92
CA LYS A 358 5.88 -19.89 -20.16
C LYS A 358 6.85 -20.40 -19.09
N PRO A 359 7.82 -19.60 -18.63
CA PRO A 359 8.71 -20.00 -17.55
C PRO A 359 7.91 -20.22 -16.26
N HIS A 360 7.91 -21.43 -15.74
CA HIS A 360 7.22 -21.78 -14.50
C HIS A 360 7.98 -22.81 -13.67
N MET A 361 7.71 -22.79 -12.36
CA MET A 361 8.20 -23.77 -11.40
C MET A 361 7.02 -24.50 -10.76
N THR A 362 7.17 -25.80 -10.55
CA THR A 362 6.22 -26.63 -9.82
C THR A 362 6.86 -27.19 -8.56
N VAL A 363 6.08 -27.27 -7.49
CA VAL A 363 6.44 -27.97 -6.25
C VAL A 363 5.34 -28.97 -5.95
N ASN A 364 5.62 -30.24 -6.15
CA ASN A 364 4.71 -31.34 -5.85
C ASN A 364 5.10 -31.98 -4.51
N ASN A 365 4.17 -31.96 -3.55
CA ASN A 365 4.26 -32.74 -2.32
C ASN A 365 3.15 -33.81 -2.30
N PRO A 366 3.43 -35.07 -1.92
CA PRO A 366 2.42 -36.13 -1.83
C PRO A 366 1.34 -35.94 -0.75
N GLY A 367 1.41 -34.86 0.03
CA GLY A 367 0.42 -34.54 1.07
C GLY A 367 -0.73 -33.72 0.50
N THR A 368 -1.91 -33.81 1.13
CA THR A 368 -3.12 -33.12 0.68
C THR A 368 -3.45 -31.91 1.55
N ILE A 369 -3.94 -30.84 0.93
CA ILE A 369 -4.55 -29.72 1.68
C ILE A 369 -5.94 -30.16 2.17
N PRO A 370 -6.25 -30.08 3.48
CA PRO A 370 -7.57 -30.42 4.00
C PRO A 370 -8.67 -29.58 3.37
N PHE A 371 -9.84 -30.19 3.13
CA PHE A 371 -10.99 -29.54 2.47
C PHE A 371 -11.37 -28.19 3.09
N ALA A 372 -11.34 -28.09 4.42
CA ALA A 372 -11.72 -26.88 5.17
C ALA A 372 -10.84 -25.63 4.90
N VAL A 373 -9.59 -25.81 4.45
CA VAL A 373 -8.65 -24.70 4.20
C VAL A 373 -8.27 -24.57 2.73
N ARG A 374 -8.78 -25.44 1.85
CA ARG A 374 -8.46 -25.46 0.42
C ARG A 374 -8.83 -24.14 -0.26
N ASP A 375 -10.03 -23.62 -0.02
CA ASP A 375 -10.49 -22.36 -0.64
C ASP A 375 -9.78 -21.10 -0.11
N LYS A 376 -9.10 -21.22 1.04
CA LYS A 376 -8.44 -20.10 1.72
C LYS A 376 -6.91 -20.21 1.70
N PHE A 377 -6.34 -21.25 1.10
CA PHE A 377 -4.92 -21.60 1.25
C PHE A 377 -3.93 -20.46 0.89
N LEU A 378 -4.28 -19.63 -0.10
CA LEU A 378 -3.50 -18.45 -0.52
C LEU A 378 -3.99 -17.13 0.11
N GLN A 379 -4.93 -17.17 1.05
CA GLN A 379 -5.47 -16.00 1.76
C GLN A 379 -4.75 -15.78 3.10
N LYS A 380 -4.90 -14.57 3.65
CA LYS A 380 -4.31 -14.20 4.94
C LYS A 380 -4.80 -15.11 6.06
N PHE A 381 -3.88 -15.55 6.91
CA PHE A 381 -4.13 -16.33 8.13
C PHE A 381 -4.79 -17.69 7.90
N ALA A 382 -4.59 -18.29 6.72
CA ALA A 382 -5.06 -19.63 6.42
C ALA A 382 -4.08 -20.69 7.00
N SER A 383 -4.19 -20.95 8.31
CA SER A 383 -3.52 -22.10 8.94
C SER A 383 -4.53 -22.99 9.67
N HIS A 384 -4.28 -24.30 9.67
CA HIS A 384 -5.06 -25.27 10.44
C HIS A 384 -4.12 -26.03 11.38
N GLY A 385 -4.37 -25.93 12.70
CA GLY A 385 -3.82 -26.83 13.71
C GLY A 385 -2.32 -26.79 14.02
N LYS A 386 -1.51 -25.86 13.48
CA LYS A 386 -0.06 -25.78 13.78
C LYS A 386 0.26 -24.77 14.88
N VAL A 387 0.84 -25.25 15.98
CA VAL A 387 1.43 -24.41 17.04
C VAL A 387 2.68 -23.73 16.46
N GLY A 388 2.56 -22.49 16.01
CA GLY A 388 3.68 -21.65 15.53
C GLY A 388 3.68 -21.25 14.06
N GLY A 389 2.68 -21.65 13.26
CA GLY A 389 2.55 -21.21 11.87
C GLY A 389 1.78 -19.89 11.75
N THR A 390 2.38 -18.86 11.15
CA THR A 390 1.75 -17.52 11.00
C THR A 390 0.56 -17.49 10.05
N GLY A 391 0.34 -18.54 9.24
CA GLY A 391 -0.72 -18.59 8.23
C GLY A 391 -0.54 -17.58 7.09
N LEU A 392 0.64 -16.96 6.99
CA LEU A 392 0.97 -15.94 5.98
C LEU A 392 1.79 -16.50 4.81
N GLY A 393 2.42 -17.67 4.94
CA GLY A 393 3.40 -18.17 3.97
C GLY A 393 2.87 -18.31 2.53
N GLY A 394 1.67 -18.87 2.35
CA GLY A 394 1.05 -18.99 1.03
C GLY A 394 0.63 -17.63 0.45
N TYR A 395 0.08 -16.76 1.30
CA TYR A 395 -0.29 -15.40 0.94
C TYR A 395 0.92 -14.55 0.53
N SER A 396 2.01 -14.59 1.31
CA SER A 396 3.24 -13.86 1.03
C SER A 396 3.90 -14.32 -0.25
N ALA A 397 3.91 -15.63 -0.51
CA ALA A 397 4.48 -16.17 -1.74
C ALA A 397 3.69 -15.71 -2.97
N ARG A 398 2.36 -15.73 -2.91
CA ARG A 398 1.51 -15.19 -3.98
C ARG A 398 1.76 -13.70 -4.21
N LEU A 399 1.76 -12.90 -3.14
CA LEU A 399 1.95 -11.45 -3.23
C LEU A 399 3.34 -11.09 -3.79
N MET A 400 4.40 -11.82 -3.41
CA MET A 400 5.74 -11.67 -3.97
C MET A 400 5.77 -12.00 -5.47
N ALA A 401 5.11 -13.09 -5.90
CA ALA A 401 5.01 -13.42 -7.31
C ALA A 401 4.27 -12.34 -8.12
N GLU A 402 3.11 -11.89 -7.63
CA GLU A 402 2.31 -10.84 -8.26
C GLU A 402 3.10 -9.52 -8.35
N THR A 403 3.84 -9.16 -7.30
CA THR A 403 4.72 -7.97 -7.28
C THR A 403 5.83 -8.07 -8.34
N MET A 404 6.30 -9.28 -8.65
CA MET A 404 7.29 -9.54 -9.70
C MET A 404 6.66 -9.78 -11.08
N GLY A 405 5.33 -9.62 -11.23
CA GLY A 405 4.62 -9.83 -12.50
C GLY A 405 4.34 -11.31 -12.84
N GLY A 406 4.53 -12.21 -11.88
CA GLY A 406 4.20 -13.63 -11.95
C GLY A 406 2.86 -13.96 -11.26
N SER A 407 2.62 -15.26 -11.05
CA SER A 407 1.45 -15.74 -10.30
C SER A 407 1.74 -17.03 -9.55
N VAL A 408 0.96 -17.32 -8.50
CA VAL A 408 1.00 -18.60 -7.78
C VAL A 408 -0.38 -19.23 -7.81
N SER A 409 -0.44 -20.48 -8.28
CA SER A 409 -1.63 -21.31 -8.28
C SER A 409 -1.34 -22.66 -7.61
N PHE A 410 -2.38 -23.43 -7.31
CA PHE A 410 -2.20 -24.76 -6.76
C PHE A 410 -3.33 -25.71 -7.18
N THR A 411 -3.02 -26.99 -7.20
CA THR A 411 -3.98 -28.09 -7.30
C THR A 411 -3.75 -29.04 -6.14
N SER A 412 -4.82 -29.59 -5.55
CA SER A 412 -4.68 -30.62 -4.52
C SER A 412 -5.79 -31.66 -4.63
N ASP A 413 -5.40 -32.92 -4.72
CA ASP A 413 -6.28 -34.07 -4.76
C ASP A 413 -5.67 -35.26 -3.99
N GLU A 414 -6.51 -36.21 -3.61
CA GLU A 414 -6.11 -37.33 -2.74
C GLU A 414 -5.14 -38.32 -3.42
N ASN A 415 -5.06 -38.32 -4.75
CA ASN A 415 -4.25 -39.28 -5.52
C ASN A 415 -2.88 -38.71 -5.92
N SER A 416 -2.81 -37.42 -6.28
CA SER A 416 -1.59 -36.76 -6.78
C SER A 416 -0.93 -35.82 -5.75
N GLY A 417 -1.58 -35.62 -4.60
CA GLY A 417 -1.09 -34.79 -3.51
C GLY A 417 -1.43 -33.33 -3.72
N THR A 418 -0.47 -32.44 -3.49
CA THR A 418 -0.60 -31.00 -3.69
C THR A 418 0.52 -30.53 -4.61
N THR A 419 0.15 -29.82 -5.68
CA THR A 419 1.09 -29.20 -6.60
C THR A 419 0.88 -27.70 -6.56
N ILE A 420 1.93 -26.95 -6.19
CA ILE A 420 1.97 -25.49 -6.28
C ILE A 420 2.70 -25.13 -7.56
N THR A 421 2.09 -24.28 -8.39
CA THR A 421 2.67 -23.78 -9.65
C THR A 421 2.94 -22.29 -9.51
N ILE A 422 4.17 -21.90 -9.86
CA ILE A 422 4.64 -20.51 -9.86
C ILE A 422 4.90 -20.15 -11.31
N ASP A 423 4.11 -19.25 -11.86
CA ASP A 423 4.34 -18.67 -13.17
C ASP A 423 5.22 -17.42 -13.02
N PHE A 424 6.32 -17.36 -13.75
CA PHE A 424 7.16 -16.17 -13.82
C PHE A 424 6.71 -15.27 -14.98
N ALA A 425 7.00 -13.98 -14.89
CA ALA A 425 6.70 -13.05 -15.98
C ALA A 425 7.40 -13.50 -17.29
N ALA A 426 6.66 -13.55 -18.40
CA ALA A 426 7.21 -13.88 -19.71
C ALA A 426 7.97 -12.68 -20.32
N ASP A 427 9.05 -12.96 -21.04
CA ASP A 427 10.10 -12.04 -21.52
C ASP A 427 9.66 -10.61 -21.94
N LEU A 428 10.40 -9.62 -21.42
CA LEU A 428 10.94 -8.51 -22.22
C LEU A 428 12.35 -8.93 -22.66
N PRO A 429 12.85 -8.48 -23.83
CA PRO A 429 14.07 -9.02 -24.44
C PRO A 429 15.22 -9.05 -23.44
N ALA A 430 15.99 -10.14 -23.47
CA ALA A 430 17.26 -10.23 -22.79
C ALA A 430 18.08 -8.98 -23.17
N ILE A 431 18.22 -8.05 -22.24
CA ILE A 431 19.35 -7.14 -22.30
C ILE A 431 20.52 -8.00 -21.85
N SER A 432 21.11 -8.71 -22.82
CA SER A 432 22.47 -9.20 -22.71
C SER A 432 23.37 -7.97 -22.62
N VAL A 433 23.59 -7.51 -21.39
CA VAL A 433 24.64 -6.55 -21.11
C VAL A 433 25.95 -7.32 -21.17
N GLU A 434 26.56 -7.36 -22.34
CA GLU A 434 27.97 -7.74 -22.50
C GLU A 434 28.90 -6.64 -21.98
N HIS A 435 28.80 -6.33 -20.69
CA HIS A 435 29.94 -5.82 -19.94
C HIS A 435 30.12 -6.75 -18.75
N ASN A 436 31.13 -7.61 -18.84
CA ASN A 436 31.46 -8.50 -17.74
C ASN A 436 31.97 -7.62 -16.60
N ILE A 437 31.28 -7.61 -15.45
CA ILE A 437 31.70 -6.85 -14.25
C ILE A 437 33.15 -7.21 -13.87
N ALA A 438 33.60 -8.41 -14.22
CA ALA A 438 34.98 -8.87 -14.08
C ALA A 438 36.03 -8.03 -14.83
N ASP A 439 35.66 -7.28 -15.87
CA ASP A 439 36.57 -6.43 -16.64
C ASP A 439 36.67 -5.00 -16.11
N LEU A 440 35.71 -4.58 -15.28
CA LEU A 440 35.70 -3.27 -14.64
C LEU A 440 36.76 -3.19 -13.55
N ARG A 441 37.37 -2.01 -13.42
CA ARG A 441 38.39 -1.71 -12.41
C ARG A 441 37.86 -0.71 -11.40
N ALA A 442 37.96 -1.04 -10.11
CA ALA A 442 37.63 -0.10 -9.03
C ALA A 442 38.88 0.35 -8.27
N LEU A 443 38.89 1.62 -7.86
CA LEU A 443 39.87 2.19 -6.94
C LEU A 443 39.20 2.42 -5.58
N VAL A 444 39.70 1.80 -4.52
CA VAL A 444 39.20 1.94 -3.15
C VAL A 444 40.23 2.69 -2.32
N ILE A 445 39.82 3.79 -1.68
CA ILE A 445 40.71 4.69 -0.93
C ILE A 445 40.23 4.78 0.52
N ASP A 446 40.99 4.20 1.44
CA ASP A 446 40.67 4.21 2.88
C ASP A 446 41.93 3.95 3.73
N ASP A 447 42.17 4.75 4.77
CA ASP A 447 43.32 4.57 5.67
C ASP A 447 43.14 3.39 6.63
N ASN A 448 41.89 2.95 6.82
CA ASN A 448 41.54 1.83 7.66
C ASN A 448 41.59 0.51 6.87
N ALA A 449 42.64 -0.28 7.11
CA ALA A 449 42.86 -1.57 6.47
C ALA A 449 41.68 -2.56 6.62
N MET A 450 40.93 -2.49 7.73
CA MET A 450 39.77 -3.37 7.95
C MET A 450 38.58 -2.97 7.09
N LEU A 451 38.34 -1.67 6.94
CA LEU A 451 37.26 -1.14 6.11
C LEU A 451 37.55 -1.35 4.63
N LEU A 452 38.80 -1.12 4.23
CA LEU A 452 39.31 -1.43 2.90
C LEU A 452 39.08 -2.90 2.53
N ALA A 453 39.45 -3.83 3.42
CA ALA A 453 39.20 -5.26 3.21
C ALA A 453 37.70 -5.59 3.08
N THR A 454 36.86 -4.97 3.91
CA THR A 454 35.40 -5.15 3.88
C THR A 454 34.80 -4.67 2.56
N ILE A 455 35.17 -3.48 2.10
CA ILE A 455 34.71 -2.91 0.82
C ILE A 455 35.17 -3.80 -0.34
N CYS A 456 36.42 -4.26 -0.33
CA CYS A 456 36.93 -5.17 -1.35
C CYS A 456 36.16 -6.50 -1.38
N GLU A 457 35.82 -7.08 -0.24
CA GLU A 457 35.01 -8.31 -0.18
C GLU A 457 33.61 -8.10 -0.77
N ILE A 458 32.97 -6.97 -0.45
CA ILE A 458 31.64 -6.62 -0.99
C ILE A 458 31.69 -6.40 -2.50
N LEU A 459 32.73 -5.72 -3.01
CA LEU A 459 32.88 -5.53 -4.46
C LEU A 459 33.19 -6.86 -5.18
N ARG A 460 33.95 -7.77 -4.54
CA ARG A 460 34.20 -9.10 -5.11
C ARG A 460 32.95 -9.97 -5.13
N SER A 461 32.04 -9.82 -4.17
CA SER A 461 30.80 -10.61 -4.14
C SER A 461 29.87 -10.34 -5.33
N ILE A 462 30.00 -9.17 -5.98
CA ILE A 462 29.29 -8.83 -7.23
C ILE A 462 30.09 -9.12 -8.50
N GLY A 463 31.23 -9.81 -8.38
CA GLY A 463 32.06 -10.19 -9.52
C GLY A 463 33.04 -9.13 -10.00
N LEU A 464 33.24 -8.04 -9.24
CA LEU A 464 34.23 -7.01 -9.55
C LEU A 464 35.59 -7.39 -8.91
N TYR A 465 36.43 -8.10 -9.66
CA TYR A 465 37.67 -8.68 -9.14
C TYR A 465 38.90 -7.78 -9.29
N ARG A 466 38.88 -6.83 -10.24
CA ARG A 466 40.00 -5.89 -10.45
C ARG A 466 39.83 -4.68 -9.54
N ILE A 467 40.32 -4.80 -8.31
CA ILE A 467 40.23 -3.73 -7.31
C ILE A 467 41.64 -3.32 -6.92
N GLU A 468 41.97 -2.05 -7.13
CA GLU A 468 43.15 -1.42 -6.56
C GLU A 468 42.75 -0.75 -5.25
N ALA A 469 43.47 -1.05 -4.18
CA ALA A 469 43.13 -0.56 -2.85
C ALA A 469 44.32 0.17 -2.23
N VAL A 470 44.14 1.47 -1.99
CA VAL A 470 45.19 2.39 -1.56
C VAL A 470 44.82 3.03 -0.22
N LYS A 471 45.85 3.31 0.58
CA LYS A 471 45.68 3.80 1.96
C LYS A 471 45.72 5.32 2.08
N ASP A 472 46.09 6.00 0.99
CA ASP A 472 46.26 7.44 0.95
C ASP A 472 46.03 8.00 -0.45
N VAL A 473 45.77 9.30 -0.47
CA VAL A 473 45.46 10.09 -1.67
C VAL A 473 46.67 10.22 -2.61
N ALA A 474 47.90 10.18 -2.09
CA ALA A 474 49.10 10.29 -2.92
C ALA A 474 49.24 9.05 -3.82
N SER A 475 49.08 7.86 -3.22
CA SER A 475 49.05 6.58 -3.90
C SER A 475 47.90 6.48 -4.90
N ALA A 476 46.71 7.00 -4.53
CA ALA A 476 45.58 7.10 -5.44
C ALA A 476 45.89 7.98 -6.66
N THR A 477 46.56 9.11 -6.45
CA THR A 477 46.92 10.05 -7.53
C THR A 477 47.98 9.46 -8.46
N GLU A 478 48.96 8.75 -7.91
CA GLU A 478 49.97 8.02 -8.68
C GLU A 478 49.32 6.91 -9.53
N TYR A 479 48.39 6.14 -8.94
CA TYR A 479 47.65 5.11 -9.66
C TYR A 479 46.81 5.68 -10.81
N LEU A 480 46.07 6.77 -10.59
CA LEU A 480 45.30 7.43 -11.65
C LEU A 480 46.20 8.04 -12.75
N SER A 481 47.44 8.39 -12.41
CA SER A 481 48.45 8.92 -13.37
C SER A 481 49.18 7.81 -14.14
N SER A 482 49.02 6.54 -13.75
CA SER A 482 49.64 5.39 -14.43
C SER A 482 49.05 5.09 -15.81
N GLY A 483 47.87 5.66 -16.12
CA GLY A 483 47.17 5.48 -17.40
C GLY A 483 46.26 4.25 -17.45
N GLU A 484 46.09 3.51 -16.35
CA GLU A 484 45.10 2.44 -16.28
C GLU A 484 43.66 2.98 -16.12
N PRO A 485 42.68 2.48 -16.89
CA PRO A 485 41.31 2.97 -16.82
C PRO A 485 40.61 2.53 -15.53
N VAL A 486 40.13 3.50 -14.75
CA VAL A 486 39.31 3.26 -13.55
C VAL A 486 37.85 3.54 -13.84
N HIS A 487 36.98 2.61 -13.46
CA HIS A 487 35.55 2.62 -13.78
C HIS A 487 34.66 2.88 -12.57
N LEU A 488 35.20 2.75 -11.35
CA LEU A 488 34.53 3.07 -10.09
C LEU A 488 35.56 3.58 -9.08
N ILE A 489 35.26 4.67 -8.39
CA ILE A 489 36.08 5.17 -7.27
C ILE A 489 35.25 5.09 -6.00
N VAL A 490 35.74 4.39 -4.99
CA VAL A 490 35.16 4.33 -3.65
C VAL A 490 36.12 4.98 -2.68
N LEU A 491 35.66 5.91 -1.85
CA LEU A 491 36.51 6.53 -0.83
C LEU A 491 35.81 6.75 0.50
N ASP A 492 36.61 6.84 1.55
CA ASP A 492 36.21 7.41 2.82
C ASP A 492 36.49 8.91 2.87
N TRP A 493 35.44 9.70 3.10
CA TRP A 493 35.52 11.14 3.26
C TRP A 493 36.26 11.56 4.54
N ASN A 494 36.32 10.68 5.54
CA ASN A 494 36.94 11.00 6.82
C ASN A 494 38.48 11.11 6.76
N PHE A 495 39.07 10.84 5.59
CA PHE A 495 40.47 11.08 5.30
C PHE A 495 40.74 12.59 5.19
N ALA A 496 41.79 13.10 5.85
CA ALA A 496 42.15 14.52 6.00
C ALA A 496 41.56 15.46 4.93
N ALA A 497 40.48 16.19 5.31
CA ALA A 497 39.59 16.91 4.39
C ALA A 497 40.29 17.87 3.40
N ALA A 498 41.46 18.41 3.75
CA ALA A 498 42.24 19.28 2.87
C ALA A 498 42.84 18.53 1.67
N SER A 499 43.40 17.34 1.90
CA SER A 499 44.02 16.52 0.84
C SER A 499 42.98 15.88 -0.08
N CYS A 500 41.80 15.53 0.46
CA CYS A 500 40.68 15.02 -0.33
C CYS A 500 40.13 16.09 -1.30
N ARG A 501 39.98 17.34 -0.85
CA ARG A 501 39.51 18.44 -1.72
C ARG A 501 40.43 18.68 -2.92
N GLU A 502 41.74 18.64 -2.72
CA GLU A 502 42.71 18.81 -3.79
C GLU A 502 42.68 17.65 -4.79
N PHE A 503 42.60 16.42 -4.29
CA PHE A 503 42.38 15.23 -5.10
C PHE A 503 41.12 15.35 -5.97
N PHE A 504 40.00 15.77 -5.39
CA PHE A 504 38.75 15.90 -6.13
C PHE A 504 38.76 16.98 -7.20
N ARG A 505 39.39 18.13 -6.95
CA ARG A 505 39.55 19.15 -8.00
C ARG A 505 40.37 18.61 -9.16
N ARG A 506 41.41 17.83 -8.87
CA ARG A 506 42.28 17.24 -9.89
C ARG A 506 41.54 16.16 -10.70
N VAL A 507 40.83 15.25 -10.02
CA VAL A 507 40.01 14.20 -10.66
C VAL A 507 38.86 14.81 -11.47
N GLY A 508 38.16 15.81 -10.93
CA GLY A 508 37.07 16.51 -11.60
C GLY A 508 37.52 17.41 -12.75
N SER A 509 38.80 17.81 -12.81
CA SER A 509 39.37 18.55 -13.95
C SER A 509 39.70 17.66 -15.16
N ASP A 510 39.75 16.34 -14.96
CA ASP A 510 40.01 15.36 -16.01
C ASP A 510 38.70 14.97 -16.73
N ALA A 511 38.67 15.09 -18.06
CA ALA A 511 37.47 14.88 -18.86
C ALA A 511 36.93 13.43 -18.83
N TYR A 512 37.80 12.45 -18.53
CA TYR A 512 37.43 11.05 -18.34
C TYR A 512 36.95 10.83 -16.90
N TYR A 513 37.79 11.16 -15.90
CA TYR A 513 37.48 10.85 -14.50
C TYR A 513 36.32 11.67 -13.91
N ALA A 514 36.02 12.86 -14.44
CA ALA A 514 34.83 13.63 -14.06
C ALA A 514 33.50 12.91 -14.32
N LYS A 515 33.51 11.87 -15.17
CA LYS A 515 32.34 11.03 -15.51
C LYS A 515 32.35 9.68 -14.79
N VAL A 516 33.44 9.33 -14.12
CA VAL A 516 33.57 8.05 -13.41
C VAL A 516 32.70 8.09 -12.15
N PRO A 517 31.89 7.05 -11.90
CA PRO A 517 31.14 6.87 -10.66
C PRO A 517 32.01 7.01 -9.41
N LEU A 518 31.55 7.87 -8.51
CA LEU A 518 32.20 8.18 -7.25
C LEU A 518 31.29 7.83 -6.08
N LEU A 519 31.68 6.82 -5.32
CA LEU A 519 31.00 6.41 -4.10
C LEU A 519 31.75 6.96 -2.88
N VAL A 520 31.13 7.91 -2.19
CA VAL A 520 31.69 8.53 -1.00
C VAL A 520 31.05 7.92 0.24
N ILE A 521 31.89 7.38 1.11
CA ILE A 521 31.51 6.86 2.41
C ILE A 521 31.86 7.92 3.46
N SER A 522 30.91 8.37 4.28
CA SER A 522 31.16 9.44 5.26
C SER A 522 30.31 9.29 6.52
N SER A 523 30.82 9.73 7.67
CA SER A 523 30.05 9.95 8.91
C SER A 523 29.65 11.42 9.11
N GLU A 524 30.16 12.32 8.26
CA GLU A 524 29.93 13.77 8.30
C GLU A 524 29.21 14.26 7.03
N PRO A 525 28.57 15.46 7.07
CA PRO A 525 27.98 16.07 5.89
C PRO A 525 29.01 16.23 4.77
N PHE A 526 28.68 15.75 3.58
CA PHE A 526 29.54 15.86 2.40
C PHE A 526 29.54 17.28 1.84
N ASP A 527 30.68 17.70 1.32
CA ASP A 527 30.89 19.05 0.82
C ASP A 527 30.22 19.28 -0.55
N GLU A 528 29.26 20.20 -0.61
CA GLU A 528 28.51 20.54 -1.83
C GLU A 528 29.41 21.16 -2.92
N GLU A 529 30.51 21.83 -2.56
CA GLU A 529 31.46 22.37 -3.56
C GLU A 529 32.17 21.23 -4.32
N VAL A 530 32.49 20.14 -3.62
CA VAL A 530 33.07 18.95 -4.23
C VAL A 530 32.04 18.22 -5.08
N ARG A 531 30.79 18.17 -4.63
CA ARG A 531 29.69 17.59 -5.41
C ARG A 531 29.48 18.31 -6.75
N ALA A 532 29.63 19.63 -6.77
CA ALA A 532 29.46 20.47 -7.96
C ALA A 532 30.58 20.28 -9.01
N ALA A 533 31.76 19.79 -8.60
CA ALA A 533 32.88 19.50 -9.51
C ALA A 533 32.66 18.24 -10.38
N PHE A 534 31.65 17.43 -10.05
CA PHE A 534 31.30 16.21 -10.77
C PHE A 534 29.94 16.35 -11.46
N GLY A 535 29.73 15.65 -12.58
CA GLY A 535 28.46 15.68 -13.31
C GLY A 535 27.27 15.23 -12.44
N ALA A 536 26.07 15.74 -12.74
CA ALA A 536 24.86 15.46 -11.96
C ALA A 536 24.62 13.93 -11.75
N GLY A 537 24.85 13.48 -10.51
CA GLY A 537 24.68 12.09 -10.06
C GLY A 537 25.80 11.12 -10.43
N ALA A 538 27.00 11.61 -10.77
CA ALA A 538 28.23 10.82 -10.74
C ALA A 538 28.71 10.55 -9.31
N VAL A 539 28.18 11.27 -8.30
CA VAL A 539 28.52 11.09 -6.89
C VAL A 539 27.34 10.48 -6.12
N LYS A 540 27.60 9.44 -5.33
CA LYS A 540 26.65 8.83 -4.39
C LYS A 540 27.25 8.76 -2.99
N LEU A 541 26.39 8.91 -2.00
CA LEU A 541 26.77 8.99 -0.60
C LEU A 541 26.30 7.76 0.18
N VAL A 542 27.17 7.26 1.04
CA VAL A 542 26.93 6.15 1.97
C VAL A 542 27.30 6.63 3.37
N SER A 543 26.31 6.69 4.27
CA SER A 543 26.55 7.12 5.65
C SER A 543 27.10 5.98 6.50
N LYS A 544 28.18 6.22 7.27
CA LYS A 544 28.67 5.27 8.28
C LYS A 544 27.79 5.32 9.55
N PRO A 545 27.48 4.18 10.19
CA PRO A 545 27.77 2.82 9.76
C PRO A 545 26.85 2.38 8.61
N PHE A 546 27.39 1.66 7.62
CA PHE A 546 26.65 1.15 6.48
C PHE A 546 26.53 -0.37 6.50
N SER A 547 25.44 -0.92 5.96
CA SER A 547 25.33 -2.35 5.70
C SER A 547 25.96 -2.70 4.35
N PRO A 548 26.46 -3.94 4.16
CA PRO A 548 26.89 -4.44 2.86
C PRO A 548 25.84 -4.22 1.76
N ASP A 549 24.57 -4.48 2.05
CA ASP A 549 23.45 -4.30 1.11
C ASP A 549 23.30 -2.86 0.63
N LEU A 550 23.54 -1.87 1.50
CA LEU A 550 23.45 -0.46 1.13
C LEU A 550 24.59 -0.08 0.19
N LEU A 551 25.81 -0.58 0.44
CA LEU A 551 26.97 -0.36 -0.43
C LEU A 551 26.72 -1.00 -1.80
N LEU A 552 26.28 -2.25 -1.81
CA LEU A 552 25.94 -3.01 -3.02
C LEU A 552 24.90 -2.28 -3.86
N LYS A 553 23.78 -1.89 -3.25
CA LYS A 553 22.72 -1.14 -3.94
C LYS A 553 23.23 0.14 -4.59
N ARG A 554 24.14 0.88 -3.93
CA ARG A 554 24.73 2.10 -4.52
C ARG A 554 25.64 1.80 -5.70
N VAL A 555 26.38 0.69 -5.66
CA VAL A 555 27.23 0.25 -6.76
C VAL A 555 26.37 -0.23 -7.93
N GLU A 556 25.29 -0.97 -7.69
CA GLU A 556 24.32 -1.40 -8.70
C GLU A 556 23.65 -0.22 -9.39
N GLU A 557 23.17 0.78 -8.63
CA GLU A 557 22.62 2.03 -9.18
C GLU A 557 23.61 2.73 -10.13
N PHE A 558 24.92 2.64 -9.85
CA PHE A 558 25.95 3.18 -10.73
C PHE A 558 26.16 2.34 -11.98
N MET A 559 26.21 1.02 -11.82
CA MET A 559 26.38 0.09 -12.94
C MET A 559 25.23 0.24 -13.93
N GLU A 560 23.98 0.25 -13.47
CA GLU A 560 22.80 0.48 -14.32
C GLU A 560 22.89 1.79 -15.12
N ARG A 561 23.40 2.85 -14.48
CA ARG A 561 23.54 4.14 -15.12
C ARG A 561 24.67 4.17 -16.16
N MET A 562 25.78 3.48 -15.89
CA MET A 562 26.85 3.31 -16.89
C MET A 562 26.37 2.55 -18.12
N LEU A 563 25.47 1.58 -17.92
CA LEU A 563 24.84 0.80 -18.98
C LEU A 563 23.84 1.61 -19.80
N GLN A 564 23.09 2.52 -19.18
CA GLN A 564 22.17 3.44 -19.87
C GLN A 564 22.90 4.56 -20.64
N LEU A 565 24.05 5.02 -20.14
CA LEU A 565 24.81 6.12 -20.75
C LEU A 565 25.74 5.69 -21.89
N GLY A 566 25.87 4.39 -22.17
CA GLY A 566 26.66 3.89 -23.30
C GLY A 566 28.08 4.46 -23.30
N VAL A 567 28.76 4.40 -22.15
CA VAL A 567 30.18 4.76 -22.07
C VAL A 567 30.96 3.72 -22.88
N LYS A 568 31.06 3.95 -24.18
CA LYS A 568 32.02 3.29 -25.06
C LYS A 568 33.41 3.60 -24.48
N GLY A 569 34.16 2.54 -24.21
CA GLY A 569 35.54 2.61 -23.74
C GLY A 569 36.46 3.39 -24.67
#